data_AF-A0AAX3SZ07-F1
#
_entry.id   AF-A0AAX3SZ07-F1
#
_cell.length_a   1.000
_cell.length_b   1.000
_cell.length_c   1.000
_cell.angle_alpha   90.00
_cell.angle_beta   90.00
_cell.angle_gamma   90.00
#
_symmetry.space_group_name_H-M   'P 1'
#
loop_
_entity.id
_entity.type
_entity.pdbx_description
1 polymer ?
#
loop_
_entity_poly.entity_id
_entity_poly.type
_entity_poly.pdbx_seq_one_letter_code
_entity_poly.pdbx_strand_id
1 'polypeptide(L)' 'MGKLLQADASEHLWLGINHPKMFLHGAIYDATNTVVGLYFDYQESFNVYLQNAKWSAKNLY' A
#
# COMPACT_ATOMS: atom_id res chain seq x y z
N MET A 1 11.81 -18.57 -9.26
CA MET A 1 10.38 -18.20 -9.06
C MET A 1 10.30 -16.71 -8.74
N GLY A 2 9.54 -15.93 -9.51
CA GLY A 2 9.38 -14.49 -9.29
C GLY A 2 8.44 -14.21 -8.13
N LYS A 3 8.93 -13.51 -7.10
CA LYS A 3 8.10 -12.96 -6.03
C LYS A 3 7.53 -11.62 -6.54
N LEU A 4 6.26 -11.59 -6.92
CA LEU A 4 5.59 -10.37 -7.37
C LEU A 4 4.88 -9.72 -6.20
N LEU A 5 5.17 -8.44 -5.98
CA LEU A 5 4.45 -7.58 -5.06
C LEU A 5 3.57 -6.66 -5.89
N GLN A 6 2.26 -6.73 -5.68
CA GLN A 6 1.30 -5.82 -6.26
C GLN A 6 1.04 -4.69 -5.27
N ALA A 7 0.98 -3.46 -5.75
CA ALA A 7 0.63 -2.31 -4.93
C ALA A 7 -0.36 -1.44 -5.67
N ASP A 8 -1.32 -0.92 -4.93
CA ASP A 8 -2.41 -0.08 -5.46
C ASP A 8 -2.82 0.95 -4.40
N ALA A 9 -3.48 2.03 -4.83
CA ALA A 9 -3.94 3.10 -3.97
C ALA A 9 -5.43 3.38 -4.17
N SER A 10 -6.18 3.47 -3.08
CA SER A 10 -7.60 3.80 -3.11
C SER A 10 -7.89 5.12 -2.41
N GLU A 11 -8.35 6.12 -3.18
CA GLU A 11 -8.80 7.40 -2.67
C GLU A 11 -10.24 7.30 -2.13
N HIS A 12 -10.42 7.56 -0.84
CA HIS A 12 -11.75 7.56 -0.23
C HIS A 12 -11.83 8.47 1.01
N LEU A 13 -13.07 8.72 1.47
CA LEU A 13 -13.35 9.36 2.77
C LEU A 13 -13.18 8.33 3.91
N TRP A 14 -11.99 7.76 4.03
CA TRP A 14 -11.69 6.67 4.98
C TRP A 14 -11.97 7.01 6.44
N LEU A 15 -11.91 8.30 6.80
CA LEU A 15 -12.20 8.80 8.15
C LEU A 15 -13.57 9.50 8.25
N GLY A 16 -14.41 9.39 7.22
CA GLY A 16 -15.74 10.00 7.17
C GLY A 16 -15.77 11.40 6.56
N ILE A 17 -16.98 11.94 6.40
CA ILE A 17 -17.26 13.17 5.61
C ILE A 17 -16.64 14.45 6.17
N ASN A 18 -16.29 14.45 7.46
CA ASN A 18 -15.70 15.62 8.14
C ASN A 18 -14.17 15.67 8.03
N HIS A 19 -13.56 14.68 7.38
CA HIS A 19 -12.13 14.59 7.16
C HIS A 19 -11.82 14.69 5.67
N PRO A 20 -10.64 15.22 5.30
CA PRO A 20 -10.22 15.21 3.91
C PRO A 20 -10.12 13.77 3.40
N LYS A 21 -10.32 13.60 2.08
CA LYS A 21 -10.05 12.32 1.42
C LYS A 21 -8.59 11.95 1.63
N MET A 22 -8.35 10.65 1.75
CA MET A 22 -7.02 10.08 1.88
C MET A 22 -6.88 8.92 0.92
N PHE A 23 -5.64 8.62 0.57
CA PHE A 23 -5.24 7.47 -0.23
C PHE A 23 -4.80 6.37 0.72
N LEU A 24 -5.47 5.22 0.64
CA LEU A 24 -5.00 3.99 1.27
C LEU A 24 -4.13 3.24 0.27
N HIS A 25 -2.83 3.22 0.52
CA HIS A 25 -1.85 2.49 -0.27
C HIS A 25 -1.72 1.07 0.28
N GLY A 26 -2.10 0.08 -0.49
CA GLY A 26 -1.99 -1.34 -0.14
C GLY A 26 -0.91 -2.04 -0.93
N ALA A 27 -0.21 -2.96 -0.29
CA ALA A 27 0.73 -3.87 -0.93
C ALA A 27 0.36 -5.32 -0.61
N ILE A 28 0.26 -6.14 -1.66
CA ILE A 28 -0.19 -7.53 -1.60
C ILE A 28 0.85 -8.42 -2.26
N TYR A 29 1.19 -9.51 -1.56
CA TYR A 29 2.04 -10.55 -2.11
C TYR A 29 1.22 -11.49 -2.99
N ASP A 30 1.44 -11.41 -4.30
CA ASP A 30 0.62 -12.06 -5.33
C ASP A 30 0.52 -13.59 -5.12
N ALA A 31 1.62 -14.25 -4.77
CA ALA A 31 1.63 -15.72 -4.64
C ALA A 31 0.89 -16.26 -3.40
N THR A 32 0.50 -15.42 -2.44
CA THR A 32 -0.26 -15.86 -1.25
C THR A 32 -1.51 -15.03 -0.99
N ASN A 33 -1.75 -13.98 -1.77
CA ASN A 33 -2.74 -12.94 -1.51
C ASN A 33 -2.63 -12.30 -0.11
N THR A 34 -1.46 -12.38 0.53
CA THR A 34 -1.25 -11.78 1.85
C THR A 34 -1.05 -10.28 1.71
N VAL A 35 -1.86 -9.50 2.43
CA VAL A 35 -1.62 -8.07 2.61
C VAL A 35 -0.35 -7.91 3.43
N VAL A 36 0.69 -7.33 2.82
CA VAL A 36 1.95 -7.09 3.51
C VAL A 36 1.97 -5.71 4.13
N GLY A 37 1.37 -4.69 3.51
CA GLY A 37 1.40 -3.34 4.06
C GLY A 37 0.19 -2.53 3.68
N LEU A 38 -0.24 -1.67 4.61
CA LEU A 38 -1.25 -0.64 4.42
C LEU A 38 -0.71 0.67 4.97
N TYR A 39 -0.84 1.75 4.20
CA TYR A 39 -0.37 3.07 4.60
C TYR A 39 -1.33 4.16 4.12
N PHE A 40 -1.70 5.08 5.01
CA PHE A 40 -2.51 6.24 4.66
C PHE A 40 -1.63 7.43 4.30
N ASP A 41 -1.98 8.09 3.19
CA ASP A 41 -1.37 9.35 2.80
C ASP A 41 -2.44 10.31 2.26
N TYR A 42 -2.16 11.61 2.25
CA TYR A 42 -3.05 12.62 1.68
C TYR A 42 -2.89 12.76 0.16
N GLN A 43 -1.87 12.13 -0.43
CA GLN A 43 -1.59 12.19 -1.87
C GLN A 43 -1.21 10.82 -2.43
N GLU A 44 -1.52 10.59 -3.70
CA GLU A 44 -0.97 9.45 -4.45
C GLU A 44 0.48 9.74 -4.83
N SER A 45 1.40 9.47 -3.90
CA SER A 45 2.83 9.75 -4.10
C SER A 45 3.58 8.51 -4.55
N PHE A 46 4.31 8.60 -5.68
CA PHE A 46 5.19 7.53 -6.19
C PHE A 46 6.17 6.97 -5.13
N ASN A 47 6.58 7.82 -4.18
CA ASN A 47 7.47 7.42 -3.09
C ASN A 47 6.86 6.40 -2.11
N VAL A 48 5.53 6.32 -2.02
CA VAL A 48 4.86 5.35 -1.14
C VAL A 48 5.02 3.93 -1.70
N TYR A 49 4.96 3.76 -3.02
CA TYR A 49 5.24 2.48 -3.68
C TYR A 49 6.68 1.98 -3.41
N LEU A 50 7.66 2.89 -3.44
CA LEU A 50 9.05 2.57 -3.08
C LEU A 50 9.20 2.20 -1.60
N GLN A 51 8.46 2.85 -0.69
CA GLN A 51 8.46 2.48 0.73
C GLN A 51 7.83 1.12 0.97
N ASN A 52 6.70 0.82 0.33
CA ASN A 52 6.02 -0.47 0.42
C ASN A 52 6.89 -1.61 -0.11
N ALA A 53 7.60 -1.40 -1.23
CA ALA A 53 8.57 -2.36 -1.75
C ALA A 53 9.73 -2.62 -0.78
N LYS A 54 10.30 -1.55 -0.17
CA LYS A 54 11.38 -1.67 0.82
C LYS A 54 10.92 -2.38 2.10
N TRP A 55 9.71 -2.09 2.58
CA TRP A 55 9.15 -2.72 3.78
C TRP A 55 8.86 -4.20 3.53
N SER A 56 8.28 -4.53 2.38
CA SER A 56 8.04 -5.91 1.95
C SER A 56 9.34 -6.73 1.84
N ALA A 57 10.38 -6.16 1.23
CA ALA A 57 11.68 -6.83 1.12
C ALA A 57 12.35 -7.14 2.48
N LYS A 58 12.06 -6.35 3.52
CA LYS A 58 12.59 -6.56 4.88
C LYS A 58 11.78 -7.55 5.72
N ASN A 59 10.51 -7.77 5.41
CA ASN A 59 9.60 -8.62 6.19
C ASN A 59 9.30 -9.97 5.53
N LEU A 60 9.82 -10.22 4.33
CA LEU A 60 9.65 -11.48 3.58
C LEU A 60 10.92 -12.37 3.54
N TYR A 61 11.90 -12.09 4.42
CA TYR A 61 13.10 -12.91 4.68
C TYR A 61 13.39 -12.99 6.17
#